data_AF-A0A944A010-F1
#
_entry.id   AF-A0A944A010-F1
#
_cell.length_a   1.000
_cell.length_b   1.000
_cell.length_c   1.000
_cell.angle_alpha   90.00
_cell.angle_beta   90.00
_cell.angle_gamma   90.00
#
_symmetry.space_group_name_H-M   'P 1'
#
loop_
_entity.id
_entity.type
_entity.pdbx_description
1 polymer ?
#
loop_
_entity_poly.entity_id
_entity_poly.type
_entity_poly.pdbx_seq_one_letter_code
_entity_poly.pdbx_strand_id
1 'polypeptide(L)'
;MKKILAVFVLAAVCLSGVSAKKTIKDHIDQVKIGKFKEVDISDGVFRLKKTFGSSLIATEYTVKLYGKDGSVGIYYKNDLASKESLRFDKDGRDALRKAYELYIQDYEAKKLKKSKKFVEAYGAARTKLVWKLLSDSATVHPKVYFGYCFVGKSPYFCIKVRPATSEEKKGDVIPQHCGAMIYFTRSQLKELLDGMDEGEIQKAYESVVGSSRELAEDTDYEEESEEAEYEEAPSDIVVDKDSRKSKKSKKESQKNENAVEFETAAEAESTDYKEE
;
A
#
# COMPACT_ATOMS: atom_id res chain seq x y z
N MET A 1 -1.03 -21.10 -68.87
CA MET A 1 -2.46 -21.39 -69.08
C MET A 1 -2.90 -22.50 -68.12
N LYS A 2 -4.02 -22.28 -67.41
CA LYS A 2 -4.89 -23.26 -66.67
C LYS A 2 -4.27 -23.91 -65.40
N LYS A 3 -4.55 -23.49 -64.16
CA LYS A 3 -5.78 -23.45 -63.31
C LYS A 3 -6.27 -24.82 -62.79
N ILE A 4 -6.67 -24.80 -61.50
CA ILE A 4 -7.58 -25.70 -60.73
C ILE A 4 -6.84 -26.86 -60.01
N LEU A 5 -6.61 -26.86 -58.70
CA LEU A 5 -7.50 -26.76 -57.51
C LEU A 5 -8.53 -27.92 -57.45
N ALA A 6 -8.20 -29.01 -56.75
CA ALA A 6 -9.21 -29.96 -56.28
C ALA A 6 -8.91 -30.32 -54.83
N VAL A 7 -9.89 -29.93 -54.01
CA VAL A 7 -10.03 -30.12 -52.58
C VAL A 7 -10.34 -31.59 -52.29
N PHE A 8 -9.59 -32.23 -51.40
CA PHE A 8 -10.05 -33.43 -50.71
C PHE A 8 -10.01 -33.16 -49.20
N VAL A 9 -11.18 -32.81 -48.68
CA VAL A 9 -11.54 -32.92 -47.27
C VAL A 9 -11.91 -34.39 -47.06
N LEU A 10 -11.17 -35.10 -46.21
CA LEU A 10 -11.79 -36.15 -45.40
C LEU A 10 -11.07 -36.26 -44.06
N ALA A 11 -11.86 -35.99 -43.03
CA ALA A 11 -11.52 -36.01 -41.63
C ALA A 11 -11.20 -37.43 -41.15
N ALA A 12 -10.20 -37.57 -40.27
CA ALA A 12 -10.13 -38.68 -39.35
C ALA A 12 -9.22 -38.34 -38.15
N VAL A 13 -9.86 -38.30 -36.99
CA VAL A 13 -9.33 -38.61 -35.65
C VAL A 13 -8.42 -37.57 -35.00
N CYS A 14 -9.10 -36.67 -34.28
CA CYS A 14 -8.65 -36.15 -32.99
C CYS A 14 -8.14 -37.28 -32.10
N LEU A 15 -6.92 -37.16 -31.56
CA LEU A 15 -6.62 -37.55 -30.18
C LEU A 15 -5.25 -36.95 -29.76
N SER A 16 -5.33 -36.20 -28.66
CA SER A 16 -4.27 -35.97 -27.67
C SER A 16 -2.91 -35.45 -28.14
N GLY A 17 -2.84 -34.13 -28.27
CA GLY A 17 -1.58 -33.37 -28.30
C GLY A 17 -1.68 -32.04 -27.55
N VAL A 18 -2.53 -31.93 -26.53
CA VAL A 18 -2.52 -30.79 -25.58
C VAL A 18 -1.35 -31.01 -24.62
N SER A 19 -0.13 -30.82 -25.13
CA SER A 19 1.09 -30.90 -24.34
C SER A 19 1.38 -29.55 -23.69
N ALA A 20 0.93 -29.43 -22.44
CA ALA A 20 1.62 -28.75 -21.33
C ALA A 20 2.17 -27.33 -21.59
N LYS A 21 1.35 -26.40 -22.09
CA LYS A 21 1.58 -24.94 -21.96
C LYS A 21 0.44 -24.24 -21.23
N LYS A 22 -0.12 -24.89 -20.20
CA LYS A 22 -1.26 -24.38 -19.44
C LYS A 22 -1.06 -24.43 -17.91
N THR A 23 0.16 -24.23 -17.41
CA THR A 23 0.43 -24.47 -15.97
C THR A 23 1.33 -23.44 -15.27
N ILE A 24 1.47 -22.21 -15.78
CA ILE A 24 2.17 -21.16 -15.00
C ILE A 24 1.45 -19.81 -15.05
N LYS A 25 0.70 -19.52 -16.12
CA LYS A 25 0.07 -18.20 -16.31
C LYS A 25 -1.23 -17.98 -15.51
N ASP A 26 -1.88 -19.04 -15.05
CA ASP A 26 -3.23 -18.98 -14.45
C ASP A 26 -3.26 -19.26 -12.93
N HIS A 27 -2.11 -19.29 -12.24
CA HIS A 27 -2.07 -19.51 -10.78
C HIS A 27 -1.62 -18.32 -9.93
N ILE A 28 -1.22 -17.19 -10.53
CA ILE A 28 -0.88 -15.98 -9.77
C ILE A 28 -1.99 -14.92 -9.82
N ASP A 29 -2.98 -15.07 -10.70
CA ASP A 29 -4.02 -14.04 -10.90
C ASP A 29 -5.24 -14.16 -9.97
N GLN A 30 -5.30 -15.17 -9.10
CA GLN A 30 -6.33 -15.27 -8.05
C GLN A 30 -5.83 -15.97 -6.78
N VAL A 31 -4.57 -15.76 -6.38
CA VAL A 31 -4.21 -16.17 -5.02
C VAL A 31 -4.94 -15.20 -4.09
N LYS A 32 -6.12 -15.60 -3.60
CA LYS A 32 -6.58 -15.24 -2.27
C LYS A 32 -5.51 -15.79 -1.34
N ILE A 33 -4.39 -15.09 -1.27
CA ILE A 33 -3.32 -15.40 -0.35
C ILE A 33 -4.02 -15.41 1.00
N GLY A 34 -3.85 -16.48 1.78
CA GLY A 34 -4.65 -16.71 2.99
C GLY A 34 -4.67 -15.48 3.91
N LYS A 35 -5.53 -15.47 4.92
CA LYS A 35 -5.50 -14.39 5.92
C LYS A 35 -4.26 -14.54 6.82
N PHE A 36 -3.08 -14.21 6.32
CA PHE A 36 -1.86 -14.06 7.12
C PHE A 36 -1.52 -12.58 7.33
N LYS A 37 -0.76 -12.33 8.39
CA LYS A 37 -0.22 -11.02 8.74
C LYS A 37 0.77 -10.57 7.65
N GLU A 38 0.99 -9.27 7.51
CA GLU A 38 2.03 -8.74 6.62
C GLU A 38 3.41 -9.36 6.91
N VAL A 39 4.17 -9.63 5.84
CA VAL A 39 5.49 -10.27 5.88
C VAL A 39 6.51 -9.33 5.27
N ASP A 40 7.66 -9.20 5.94
CA ASP A 40 8.76 -8.38 5.47
C ASP A 40 9.57 -9.17 4.44
N ILE A 41 9.82 -8.60 3.26
CA ILE A 41 10.58 -9.22 2.16
C ILE A 41 12.01 -8.68 2.16
N SER A 42 12.15 -7.36 2.14
CA SER A 42 13.44 -6.68 2.08
C SER A 42 13.34 -5.28 2.69
N ASP A 43 14.48 -4.67 2.97
CA ASP A 43 14.58 -3.29 3.44
C ASP A 43 15.41 -2.44 2.47
N GLY A 44 15.22 -1.14 2.55
CA GLY A 44 16.03 -0.20 1.77
C GLY A 44 15.84 1.24 2.23
N VAL A 45 16.38 2.15 1.44
CA VAL A 45 16.31 3.59 1.72
C VAL A 45 15.83 4.33 0.48
N PHE A 46 14.87 5.23 0.64
CA PHE A 46 14.51 6.23 -0.37
C PHE A 46 14.71 7.63 0.20
N ARG A 47 14.33 8.65 -0.56
CA ARG A 47 14.27 10.02 -0.03
C ARG A 47 12.89 10.63 -0.12
N LEU A 48 12.51 11.40 0.91
CA LEU A 48 11.32 12.25 0.92
C LEU A 48 11.71 13.71 0.93
N LYS A 49 10.84 14.55 0.37
CA LYS A 49 11.00 16.00 0.51
C LYS A 49 10.58 16.41 1.92
N LYS A 50 11.43 17.21 2.59
CA LYS A 50 11.09 17.80 3.89
C LYS A 50 9.83 18.67 3.78
N THR A 51 8.91 18.55 4.73
CA THR A 51 7.67 19.36 4.80
C THR A 51 7.96 20.87 4.79
N PHE A 52 9.10 21.26 5.38
CA PHE A 52 9.60 22.63 5.42
C PHE A 52 11.06 22.66 4.93
N GLY A 53 11.25 22.73 3.61
CA GLY A 53 12.57 22.86 3.00
C GLY A 53 12.65 22.34 1.56
N SER A 54 13.79 22.58 0.92
CA SER A 54 14.15 22.03 -0.39
C SER A 54 15.00 20.75 -0.28
N SER A 55 15.35 20.32 0.94
CA SER A 55 16.18 19.16 1.18
C SER A 55 15.41 17.85 1.12
N LEU A 56 16.13 16.81 0.70
CA LEU A 56 15.67 15.43 0.69
C LEU A 56 16.18 14.70 1.93
N ILE A 57 15.27 14.13 2.72
CA ILE A 57 15.58 13.33 3.91
C ILE A 57 15.64 11.86 3.49
N ALA A 58 16.69 11.16 3.91
CA ALA A 58 16.77 9.72 3.73
C ALA A 58 15.79 9.04 4.70
N THR A 59 14.97 8.13 4.18
CA THR A 59 13.94 7.44 4.93
C THR A 59 14.03 5.95 4.62
N GLU A 60 14.14 5.15 5.67
CA GLU A 60 14.13 3.70 5.59
C GLU A 60 12.73 3.19 5.24
N TYR A 61 12.69 2.14 4.44
CA TYR A 61 11.47 1.44 4.09
C TYR A 61 11.67 -0.06 4.17
N THR A 62 10.56 -0.75 4.36
CA THR A 62 10.47 -2.21 4.25
C THR A 62 9.51 -2.54 3.12
N VAL A 63 9.92 -3.44 2.23
CA VAL A 63 9.02 -4.07 1.26
C VAL A 63 8.24 -5.15 1.99
N LYS A 64 6.91 -5.04 1.94
CA LYS A 64 6.01 -5.97 2.63
C LYS A 64 5.07 -6.67 1.66
N LEU A 65 4.86 -7.97 1.88
CA LEU A 65 3.75 -8.75 1.31
C LEU A 65 2.52 -8.63 2.23
N TYR A 66 1.37 -8.27 1.66
CA TYR A 66 0.11 -8.13 2.39
C TYR A 66 -0.83 -9.28 2.04
N GLY A 67 -1.02 -10.22 2.97
CA GLY A 67 -1.83 -11.42 2.72
C GLY A 67 -3.28 -11.15 2.34
N LYS A 68 -3.91 -10.12 2.94
CA LYS A 68 -5.34 -9.81 2.71
C LYS A 68 -5.70 -9.58 1.24
N ASP A 69 -4.82 -8.97 0.46
CA ASP A 69 -5.06 -8.60 -0.93
C ASP A 69 -3.93 -9.02 -1.89
N GLY A 70 -2.92 -9.73 -1.40
CA GLY A 70 -1.75 -10.14 -2.17
C GLY A 70 -0.91 -8.98 -2.72
N SER A 71 -1.16 -7.76 -2.24
CA SER A 71 -0.40 -6.60 -2.67
C SER A 71 0.98 -6.60 -2.03
N VAL A 72 1.94 -5.98 -2.72
CA VAL A 72 3.30 -5.80 -2.24
C VAL A 72 3.60 -4.33 -2.25
N GLY A 73 4.17 -3.82 -1.18
CA GLY A 73 4.24 -2.38 -1.00
C GLY A 73 5.42 -1.89 -0.19
N ILE A 74 5.66 -0.60 -0.34
CA ILE A 74 6.64 0.15 0.41
C ILE A 74 5.98 0.57 1.72
N TYR A 75 6.49 0.09 2.84
CA TYR A 75 6.11 0.54 4.17
C TYR A 75 7.19 1.43 4.76
N TYR A 76 6.80 2.56 5.34
CA TYR A 76 7.73 3.46 6.02
C TYR A 76 7.05 4.24 7.15
N LYS A 77 7.88 4.78 8.04
CA LYS A 77 7.47 5.74 9.07
C LYS A 77 7.95 7.11 8.65
N ASN A 78 7.07 8.11 8.69
CA ASN A 78 7.48 9.50 8.49
C ASN A 78 7.74 10.20 9.83
N ASP A 79 8.33 11.39 9.77
CA ASP A 79 8.78 12.18 10.92
C ASP A 79 7.64 12.58 11.89
N LEU A 80 6.38 12.50 11.44
CA LEU A 80 5.18 12.80 12.24
C LEU A 80 4.63 11.56 12.96
N ALA A 81 5.46 10.53 13.16
CA ALA A 81 5.10 9.23 13.73
C ALA A 81 3.94 8.53 12.99
N SER A 82 3.67 8.91 11.74
CA SER A 82 2.66 8.24 10.93
C SER A 82 3.30 7.13 10.10
N LYS A 83 2.56 6.04 9.97
CA LYS A 83 2.99 4.84 9.25
C LYS A 83 2.25 4.82 7.91
N GLU A 84 2.99 4.78 6.82
CA GLU A 84 2.43 4.75 5.47
C GLU A 84 2.79 3.44 4.78
N SER A 85 1.85 2.90 4.01
CA SER A 85 2.09 1.78 3.11
C SER A 85 1.53 2.09 1.74
N LEU A 86 2.40 2.18 0.74
CA LEU A 86 2.05 2.32 -0.66
C LEU A 86 2.14 0.95 -1.33
N ARG A 87 0.99 0.37 -1.68
CA ARG A 87 0.85 -1.02 -2.09
C ARG A 87 0.49 -1.13 -3.56
N PHE A 88 1.21 -2.00 -4.24
CA PHE A 88 1.06 -2.32 -5.65
C PHE A 88 0.52 -3.74 -5.78
N ASP A 89 -0.56 -3.87 -6.55
CA ASP A 89 -0.93 -5.15 -7.12
C ASP A 89 0.07 -5.55 -8.21
N LYS A 90 -0.13 -6.72 -8.82
CA LYS A 90 0.73 -7.24 -9.88
C LYS A 90 0.88 -6.26 -11.05
N ASP A 91 -0.24 -5.74 -11.55
CA ASP A 91 -0.25 -4.76 -12.64
C ASP A 91 0.50 -3.47 -12.26
N GLY A 92 0.36 -3.01 -11.02
CA GLY A 92 1.09 -1.86 -10.50
C GLY A 92 2.59 -2.10 -10.39
N ARG A 93 3.01 -3.31 -9.99
CA ARG A 93 4.43 -3.71 -9.97
C ARG A 93 5.02 -3.77 -11.37
N ASP A 94 4.29 -4.37 -12.32
CA ASP A 94 4.70 -4.45 -13.72
C ASP A 94 4.82 -3.05 -14.34
N ALA A 95 3.87 -2.16 -14.04
CA ALA A 95 3.94 -0.76 -14.46
C ALA A 95 5.16 -0.02 -13.88
N LEU A 96 5.49 -0.25 -12.60
CA LEU A 96 6.67 0.32 -11.97
C LEU A 96 7.97 -0.21 -12.58
N ARG A 97 8.06 -1.52 -12.84
CA ARG A 97 9.21 -2.15 -13.50
C ARG A 97 9.44 -1.61 -14.91
N LYS A 98 8.37 -1.52 -15.71
CA LYS A 98 8.43 -0.90 -17.03
C LYS A 98 8.85 0.57 -16.97
N ALA A 99 8.37 1.30 -15.96
CA ALA A 99 8.75 2.69 -15.76
C ALA A 99 10.24 2.85 -15.44
N TYR A 100 10.80 1.93 -14.64
CA TYR A 100 12.23 1.87 -14.35
C TYR A 100 13.06 1.60 -15.61
N GLU A 101 12.68 0.62 -16.42
CA GLU A 101 13.38 0.29 -17.67
C GLU A 101 13.47 1.51 -18.60
N LEU A 102 12.35 2.22 -18.79
CA LEU A 102 12.31 3.44 -19.59
C LEU A 102 13.19 4.56 -18.99
N TYR A 103 13.15 4.73 -17.67
CA TYR A 103 13.98 5.71 -16.99
C TYR A 103 15.48 5.44 -17.16
N ILE A 104 15.90 4.18 -17.01
CA ILE A 104 17.30 3.79 -17.19
C ILE A 104 17.74 4.00 -18.63
N GLN A 105 16.92 3.63 -19.62
CA GLN A 105 17.21 3.88 -21.03
C GLN A 105 17.41 5.37 -21.32
N ASP A 106 16.53 6.24 -20.83
CA ASP A 106 16.66 7.69 -21.01
C ASP A 106 17.87 8.27 -20.27
N TYR A 107 18.18 7.74 -19.08
CA TYR A 107 19.34 8.13 -18.31
C TYR A 107 20.64 7.80 -19.05
N GLU A 108 20.78 6.56 -19.52
CA GLU A 108 21.97 6.08 -20.23
C GLU A 108 22.15 6.77 -21.59
N ALA A 109 21.05 7.01 -22.29
CA ALA A 109 21.04 7.79 -23.53
C ALA A 109 21.20 9.30 -23.31
N LYS A 110 21.33 9.77 -22.06
CA LYS A 110 21.45 11.18 -21.68
C LYS A 110 20.32 12.06 -22.23
N LYS A 111 19.11 11.50 -22.34
CA LYS A 111 17.92 12.18 -22.86
C LYS A 111 17.17 12.99 -21.80
N LEU A 112 17.48 12.76 -20.52
CA LEU A 112 16.83 13.42 -19.41
C LEU A 112 17.08 14.94 -19.41
N LYS A 113 16.02 15.72 -19.63
CA LYS A 113 16.08 17.18 -19.58
C LYS A 113 16.05 17.65 -18.12
N LYS A 114 17.02 18.49 -17.73
CA LYS A 114 17.11 19.03 -16.37
C LYS A 114 15.86 19.83 -16.01
N SER A 115 15.11 19.36 -15.02
CA SER A 115 13.92 20.02 -14.50
C SER A 115 13.85 19.88 -12.98
N LYS A 116 13.70 20.99 -12.27
CA LYS A 116 13.41 21.00 -10.82
C LYS A 116 11.97 20.56 -10.52
N LYS A 117 11.08 20.61 -11.51
CA LYS A 117 9.69 20.15 -11.41
C LYS A 117 9.63 18.68 -11.82
N PHE A 118 8.69 17.95 -11.22
CA PHE A 118 8.38 16.58 -11.62
C PHE A 118 8.01 16.53 -13.10
N VAL A 119 8.72 15.68 -13.85
CA VAL A 119 8.43 15.36 -15.24
C VAL A 119 7.77 13.99 -15.26
N GLU A 120 6.50 13.96 -15.60
CA GLU A 120 5.73 12.73 -15.79
C GLU A 120 6.08 12.13 -17.17
N ALA A 121 6.78 11.01 -17.19
CA ALA A 121 7.33 10.45 -18.42
C ALA A 121 7.10 8.94 -18.57
N TYR A 122 6.92 8.22 -17.45
CA TYR A 122 7.03 6.76 -17.43
C TYR A 122 5.71 6.07 -17.06
N GLY A 123 4.59 6.77 -17.27
CA GLY A 123 3.25 6.23 -17.06
C GLY A 123 2.75 6.38 -15.62
N ALA A 124 1.75 5.56 -15.28
CA ALA A 124 1.02 5.65 -14.03
C ALA A 124 0.45 4.30 -13.62
N ALA A 125 0.18 4.12 -12.34
CA ALA A 125 -0.51 2.96 -11.79
C ALA A 125 -1.60 3.38 -10.80
N ARG A 126 -2.61 2.53 -10.60
CA ARG A 126 -3.46 2.63 -9.41
C ARG A 126 -2.77 1.87 -8.28
N THR A 127 -2.86 2.41 -7.08
CA THR A 127 -2.25 1.79 -5.89
C THR A 127 -3.23 1.85 -4.75
N LYS A 128 -2.96 1.08 -3.70
CA LYS A 128 -3.63 1.23 -2.42
C LYS A 128 -2.66 1.89 -1.46
N LEU A 129 -3.06 3.02 -0.90
CA LEU A 129 -2.30 3.71 0.13
C LEU A 129 -3.05 3.56 1.46
N VAL A 130 -2.39 3.00 2.46
CA VAL A 130 -2.89 2.98 3.83
C VAL A 130 -1.96 3.84 4.67
N TRP A 131 -2.47 4.88 5.29
CA TRP A 131 -1.74 5.66 6.28
C TRP A 131 -2.38 5.52 7.65
N LYS A 132 -1.55 5.46 8.68
CA LYS A 132 -1.94 5.38 10.09
C LYS A 132 -1.33 6.54 10.84
N LEU A 133 -2.17 7.38 11.42
CA LEU A 133 -1.78 8.44 12.34
C LEU A 133 -2.33 8.06 13.72
N LEU A 134 -1.46 7.76 14.68
CA LEU A 134 -1.86 7.29 16.02
C LEU A 134 -2.80 6.06 15.94
N SER A 135 -3.98 6.12 16.55
CA SER A 135 -5.02 5.08 16.51
C SER A 135 -5.83 5.07 15.21
N ASP A 136 -5.66 6.10 14.37
CA ASP A 136 -6.48 6.31 13.19
C ASP A 136 -5.80 5.76 11.93
N SER A 137 -6.43 4.78 11.28
CA SER A 137 -6.07 4.36 9.92
C SER A 137 -7.03 4.94 8.89
N ALA A 138 -6.53 5.23 7.70
CA ALA A 138 -7.36 5.51 6.53
C ALA A 138 -6.76 4.81 5.30
N THR A 139 -7.65 4.45 4.38
CA THR A 139 -7.28 3.78 3.12
C THR A 139 -7.75 4.63 1.95
N VAL A 140 -6.86 4.86 0.98
CA VAL A 140 -7.17 5.53 -0.29
C VAL A 140 -6.63 4.75 -1.47
N HIS A 141 -7.20 5.01 -2.65
CA HIS A 141 -6.79 4.38 -3.90
C HIS A 141 -6.22 5.42 -4.89
N PRO A 142 -5.05 6.02 -4.60
CA PRO A 142 -4.53 7.09 -5.43
C PRO A 142 -3.98 6.55 -6.74
N LYS A 143 -4.10 7.36 -7.80
CA LYS A 143 -3.29 7.19 -9.00
C LYS A 143 -1.90 7.75 -8.73
N VAL A 144 -0.89 6.90 -8.90
CA VAL A 144 0.52 7.29 -8.82
C VAL A 144 1.10 7.48 -10.21
N TYR A 145 2.02 8.42 -10.33
CA TYR A 145 2.68 8.74 -11.59
C TYR A 145 4.18 8.52 -11.47
N PHE A 146 4.75 7.94 -12.52
CA PHE A 146 6.16 7.62 -12.61
C PHE A 146 6.87 8.62 -13.51
N GLY A 147 8.00 9.10 -13.03
CA GLY A 147 8.70 10.17 -13.70
C GLY A 147 10.06 10.42 -13.08
N TYR A 148 10.59 11.60 -13.37
CA TYR A 148 11.88 12.00 -12.82
C TYR A 148 11.88 13.48 -12.44
N CYS A 149 12.84 13.83 -11.60
CA CYS A 149 13.04 15.18 -11.16
C CYS A 149 14.51 15.39 -10.80
N PHE A 150 15.07 16.55 -11.16
CA PHE A 150 16.46 16.88 -10.85
C PHE A 150 16.54 17.59 -9.51
N VAL A 151 17.31 17.02 -8.59
CA VAL A 151 17.71 17.66 -7.33
C VAL A 151 19.18 18.02 -7.44
N GLY A 152 19.45 19.32 -7.52
CA GLY A 152 20.77 19.84 -7.85
C GLY A 152 21.18 19.50 -9.29
N LYS A 153 22.22 18.67 -9.43
CA LYS A 153 22.73 18.18 -10.74
C LYS A 153 22.33 16.73 -11.03
N SER A 154 21.73 16.03 -10.06
CA SER A 154 21.45 14.60 -10.18
C SER A 154 19.97 14.36 -10.49
N PRO A 155 19.64 13.52 -11.49
CA PRO A 155 18.28 13.06 -11.69
C PRO A 155 17.93 11.98 -10.65
N TYR A 156 16.72 12.08 -10.12
CA TYR A 156 16.07 11.07 -9.30
C TYR A 156 14.88 10.53 -10.06
N PHE A 157 14.62 9.23 -9.91
CA PHE A 157 13.31 8.68 -10.25
C PHE A 157 12.33 9.09 -9.17
N CYS A 158 11.12 9.48 -9.55
CA CYS A 158 10.15 10.06 -8.65
C CYS A 158 8.82 9.30 -8.78
N ILE A 159 8.32 8.73 -7.68
CA ILE A 159 6.95 8.23 -7.58
C ILE A 159 6.09 9.34 -6.99
N LYS A 160 5.18 9.89 -7.79
CA LYS A 160 4.29 10.98 -7.37
C LYS A 160 2.93 10.41 -7.00
N VAL A 161 2.62 10.41 -5.72
CA VAL A 161 1.30 10.08 -5.18
C VAL A 161 0.44 11.33 -5.21
N ARG A 162 -0.65 11.33 -5.98
CA ARG A 162 -1.59 12.46 -6.00
C ARG A 162 -2.44 12.48 -4.73
N PRO A 163 -2.96 13.66 -4.34
CA PRO A 163 -3.96 13.74 -3.29
C PRO A 163 -5.15 12.85 -3.63
N ALA A 164 -5.69 12.16 -2.61
CA ALA A 164 -6.84 11.28 -2.75
C ALA A 164 -7.67 11.31 -1.47
N THR A 165 -8.98 11.20 -1.62
CA THR A 165 -9.95 11.14 -0.52
C THR A 165 -10.29 9.69 -0.20
N SER A 166 -10.41 9.39 1.09
CA SER A 166 -10.83 8.08 1.60
C SER A 166 -12.26 7.77 1.17
N GLU A 167 -12.52 6.50 0.85
CA GLU A 167 -13.87 5.99 0.64
C GLU A 167 -14.60 5.80 1.98
N GLU A 168 -13.83 5.63 3.07
CA GLU A 168 -14.34 5.49 4.43
C GLU A 168 -14.46 6.86 5.10
N LYS A 169 -15.64 7.13 5.68
CA LYS A 169 -15.90 8.31 6.53
C LYS A 169 -15.53 8.02 7.98
N LYS A 170 -14.98 9.01 8.69
CA LYS A 170 -14.80 8.99 10.15
C LYS A 170 -15.68 10.06 10.78
N GLY A 171 -16.86 9.65 11.23
CA GLY A 171 -17.92 10.59 11.59
C GLY A 171 -18.28 11.45 10.37
N ASP A 172 -18.21 12.77 10.54
CA ASP A 172 -18.49 13.74 9.48
C ASP A 172 -17.27 14.11 8.62
N VAL A 173 -16.09 13.59 8.95
CA VAL A 173 -14.84 13.91 8.25
C VAL A 173 -14.50 12.82 7.23
N ILE A 174 -14.17 13.24 6.00
CA ILE A 174 -13.59 12.36 4.98
C ILE A 174 -12.07 12.55 5.04
N PRO A 175 -11.31 11.54 5.50
CA PRO A 175 -9.85 11.62 5.49
C PRO A 175 -9.31 11.88 4.09
N GLN A 176 -8.37 12.81 3.96
CA GLN A 176 -7.72 13.13 2.70
C GLN A 176 -6.21 12.98 2.83
N HIS A 177 -5.62 12.25 1.90
CA HIS A 177 -4.18 12.22 1.74
C HIS A 177 -3.72 13.44 0.94
N CYS A 178 -2.74 14.18 1.43
CA CYS A 178 -2.23 15.41 0.81
C CYS A 178 -1.34 15.16 -0.43
N GLY A 179 -1.01 13.90 -0.71
CA GLY A 179 -0.09 13.53 -1.77
C GLY A 179 1.36 13.56 -1.29
N ALA A 180 2.21 12.79 -1.97
CA ALA A 180 3.62 12.64 -1.62
C ALA A 180 4.46 12.49 -2.88
N MET A 181 5.76 12.72 -2.74
CA MET A 181 6.72 12.43 -3.79
C MET A 181 7.89 11.68 -3.17
N ILE A 182 8.11 10.46 -3.66
CA ILE A 182 9.16 9.56 -3.19
C ILE A 182 10.26 9.57 -4.24
N TYR A 183 11.50 9.78 -3.81
CA TYR A 183 12.65 9.96 -4.67
C TYR A 183 13.62 8.79 -4.52
N PHE A 184 14.06 8.24 -5.64
CA PHE A 184 15.00 7.14 -5.69
C PHE A 184 16.21 7.50 -6.55
N THR A 185 17.40 7.16 -6.07
CA THR A 185 18.54 6.97 -6.98
C THR A 185 18.30 5.72 -7.83
N ARG A 186 19.11 5.54 -8.89
CA ARG A 186 19.02 4.37 -9.76
C ARG A 186 19.24 3.06 -9.00
N SER A 187 20.20 3.04 -8.06
CA SER A 187 20.49 1.86 -7.24
C SER A 187 19.35 1.56 -6.27
N GLN A 188 18.84 2.57 -5.57
CA GLN A 188 17.73 2.42 -4.62
C GLN A 188 16.46 1.90 -5.31
N LEU A 189 16.17 2.38 -6.52
CA LEU A 189 15.03 1.88 -7.29
C LEU A 189 15.22 0.44 -7.76
N LYS A 190 16.45 0.05 -8.10
CA LYS A 190 16.75 -1.33 -8.45
C LYS A 190 16.55 -2.26 -7.24
N GLU A 191 17.10 -1.89 -6.08
CA GLU A 191 16.92 -2.63 -4.83
C GLU A 191 15.44 -2.81 -4.46
N LEU A 192 14.64 -1.75 -4.63
CA LEU A 192 13.19 -1.82 -4.45
C LEU A 192 12.55 -2.86 -5.38
N LEU A 193 12.89 -2.83 -6.67
CA LEU A 193 12.32 -3.74 -7.67
C LEU A 193 12.76 -5.19 -7.48
N ASP A 194 14.00 -5.41 -7.07
CA ASP A 194 14.51 -6.74 -6.72
C ASP A 194 13.72 -7.32 -5.53
N GLY A 195 13.40 -6.49 -4.52
CA GLY A 195 12.55 -6.88 -3.39
C GLY A 195 11.08 -7.08 -3.75
N MET A 196 10.63 -6.55 -4.89
CA MET A 196 9.28 -6.74 -5.44
C MET A 196 9.24 -7.80 -6.54
N ASP A 197 10.31 -8.58 -6.70
CA ASP A 197 10.37 -9.63 -7.69
C ASP A 197 9.48 -10.82 -7.32
N GLU A 198 8.87 -11.47 -8.32
CA GLU A 198 7.96 -12.59 -8.09
C GLU A 198 8.66 -13.76 -7.39
N GLY A 199 9.96 -13.96 -7.62
CA GLY A 199 10.74 -14.97 -6.90
C GLY A 199 10.85 -14.70 -5.40
N GLU A 200 11.05 -13.43 -5.01
CA GLU A 200 11.14 -13.04 -3.60
C GLU A 200 9.77 -13.03 -2.93
N ILE A 201 8.74 -12.62 -3.65
CA ILE A 201 7.34 -12.68 -3.19
C ILE A 201 6.93 -14.12 -2.91
N GLN A 202 7.28 -15.05 -3.80
CA GLN A 202 6.96 -16.47 -3.64
C GLN A 202 7.67 -17.07 -2.43
N LYS A 203 8.97 -16.80 -2.23
CA LYS A 203 9.71 -17.23 -1.03
C LYS A 203 9.08 -16.71 0.25
N ALA A 204 8.70 -15.44 0.28
CA ALA A 204 8.06 -14.82 1.44
C ALA A 204 6.66 -15.39 1.72
N TYR A 205 5.94 -15.83 0.68
CA TYR A 205 4.67 -16.52 0.84
C TYR A 205 4.86 -17.94 1.41
N GLU A 206 5.80 -18.70 0.85
CA GLU A 206 6.12 -20.07 1.28
C GLU A 206 6.58 -20.14 2.73
N SER A 207 7.35 -19.16 3.20
CA SER A 207 7.81 -19.12 4.60
C SER A 207 6.64 -19.05 5.59
N VAL A 208 5.56 -18.36 5.23
CA VAL A 208 4.36 -18.24 6.09
C VAL A 208 3.47 -19.47 6.00
N VAL A 209 3.26 -20.00 4.80
CA VAL A 209 2.42 -21.19 4.62
C VAL A 209 3.10 -22.44 5.17
N GLY A 210 4.42 -22.57 4.99
CA GLY A 210 5.22 -23.65 5.56
C GLY A 210 5.18 -23.63 7.09
N SER A 211 5.39 -22.46 7.70
CA SER A 211 5.29 -22.29 9.16
C SER A 211 3.90 -22.57 9.72
N SER A 212 2.83 -22.33 8.95
CA SER A 212 1.45 -22.62 9.38
C SER A 212 1.11 -24.12 9.32
N ARG A 213 1.83 -24.91 8.53
CA ARG A 213 1.61 -26.36 8.38
C ARG A 213 2.29 -27.16 9.50
N GLU A 214 3.47 -26.74 9.94
CA GLU A 214 4.19 -27.38 11.06
C GLU A 214 3.44 -27.22 12.40
N LEU A 215 2.69 -26.13 12.60
CA LEU A 215 1.88 -25.92 13.81
C LEU A 215 0.58 -26.75 13.87
N ALA A 216 0.20 -27.41 12.78
CA ALA A 216 -1.03 -28.24 12.72
C ALA A 216 -0.76 -29.73 12.96
N GLU A 217 0.50 -30.16 13.02
CA GLU A 217 0.89 -31.56 13.23
C GLU A 217 1.26 -31.88 14.69
N ASP A 218 1.24 -30.90 15.60
CA ASP A 218 1.63 -31.05 17.02
C ASP A 218 0.44 -30.97 18.02
N THR A 219 -0.82 -31.03 17.56
CA THR A 219 -1.99 -31.12 18.46
C THR A 219 -2.71 -32.46 18.32
N ASP A 220 -2.00 -33.55 18.55
CA ASP A 220 -2.60 -34.78 19.09
C ASP A 220 -2.79 -34.56 20.60
N TYR A 221 -3.79 -33.75 20.97
CA TYR A 221 -4.35 -33.80 22.31
C TYR A 221 -5.33 -34.97 22.33
N GLU A 222 -4.98 -36.01 23.09
CA GLU A 222 -5.88 -37.13 23.37
C GLU A 222 -7.20 -36.59 23.93
N GLU A 223 -8.28 -37.00 23.28
CA GLU A 223 -9.65 -36.74 23.70
C GLU A 223 -9.93 -37.65 24.93
N GLU A 224 -9.51 -37.22 26.11
CA GLU A 224 -9.97 -37.83 27.37
C GLU A 224 -11.46 -37.49 27.53
N SER A 225 -12.29 -38.50 27.26
CA SER A 225 -13.72 -38.51 27.54
C SER A 225 -13.96 -38.49 29.05
N GLU A 226 -14.25 -37.32 29.62
CA GLU A 226 -14.94 -37.24 30.92
C GLU A 226 -16.45 -37.09 30.67
N GLU A 227 -17.17 -38.17 30.96
CA GLU A 227 -18.63 -38.22 31.00
C GLU A 227 -19.11 -37.24 32.09
N ALA A 228 -19.75 -36.14 31.66
CA ALA A 228 -20.45 -35.24 32.57
C ALA A 228 -21.77 -35.88 33.00
N GLU A 229 -21.78 -36.40 34.23
CA GLU A 229 -22.97 -36.89 34.93
C GLU A 229 -23.91 -35.70 35.24
N TYR A 230 -25.16 -35.83 34.79
CA TYR A 230 -26.23 -34.87 35.03
C TYR A 230 -26.79 -35.06 36.45
N GLU A 231 -26.86 -33.97 37.23
CA GLU A 231 -27.87 -33.86 38.30
C GLU A 231 -28.86 -32.73 37.96
N GLU A 232 -30.12 -33.11 37.84
CA GLU A 232 -31.27 -32.23 37.67
C GLU A 232 -31.73 -31.59 39.01
N ALA A 233 -32.15 -30.32 38.90
CA ALA A 233 -33.26 -29.66 39.63
C ALA A 233 -33.02 -29.23 41.10
N PRO A 234 -33.68 -28.15 41.61
CA PRO A 234 -35.01 -27.72 41.21
C PRO A 234 -35.26 -26.22 40.94
N SER A 235 -36.37 -26.06 40.20
CA SER A 235 -37.22 -24.89 40.02
C SER A 235 -37.66 -24.25 41.34
N ASP A 236 -37.53 -22.93 41.43
CA ASP A 236 -38.61 -21.97 41.68
C ASP A 236 -38.02 -20.65 42.19
N ILE A 237 -38.48 -19.52 41.63
CA ILE A 237 -38.94 -18.31 42.34
C ILE A 237 -39.28 -17.23 41.29
N VAL A 238 -40.59 -17.12 41.06
CA VAL A 238 -41.45 -15.93 41.06
C VAL A 238 -40.87 -14.59 40.54
N VAL A 239 -41.36 -14.23 39.36
CA VAL A 239 -41.83 -12.92 38.86
C VAL A 239 -41.76 -11.74 39.85
N ASP A 240 -41.14 -10.63 39.44
CA ASP A 240 -41.80 -9.34 39.60
C ASP A 240 -41.52 -8.36 38.45
N LYS A 241 -42.60 -7.73 38.00
CA LYS A 241 -42.65 -6.70 36.96
C LYS A 241 -42.71 -5.33 37.64
N ASP A 242 -42.44 -4.31 36.84
CA ASP A 242 -42.66 -2.89 37.12
C ASP A 242 -41.68 -2.18 38.06
N SER A 243 -40.81 -1.36 37.46
CA SER A 243 -40.91 0.07 37.73
C SER A 243 -40.40 0.91 36.56
N ARG A 244 -41.22 1.90 36.26
CA ARG A 244 -41.13 2.86 35.17
C ARG A 244 -40.20 4.03 35.54
N LYS A 245 -39.89 4.79 34.48
CA LYS A 245 -39.80 6.28 34.42
C LYS A 245 -38.46 6.98 34.72
N SER A 246 -38.05 7.69 33.67
CA SER A 246 -37.45 9.04 33.65
C SER A 246 -35.99 9.14 34.11
N LYS A 247 -35.09 9.84 33.41
CA LYS A 247 -35.20 11.26 33.07
C LYS A 247 -34.42 11.62 31.80
N LYS A 248 -35.14 12.36 30.96
CA LYS A 248 -34.65 13.31 29.97
C LYS A 248 -34.26 14.62 30.70
N SER A 249 -33.33 15.38 30.10
CA SER A 249 -32.92 16.76 30.40
C SER A 249 -31.96 17.03 31.57
N LYS A 250 -30.73 17.43 31.24
CA LYS A 250 -30.25 18.78 31.58
C LYS A 250 -29.23 19.25 30.54
N LYS A 251 -29.69 20.17 29.69
CA LYS A 251 -28.91 21.00 28.78
C LYS A 251 -28.51 22.26 29.56
N GLU A 252 -27.44 22.92 29.10
CA GLU A 252 -27.04 24.29 29.44
C GLU A 252 -26.51 24.54 30.87
N SER A 253 -25.19 24.70 31.00
CA SER A 253 -24.56 25.97 31.38
C SER A 253 -23.06 25.76 31.55
N GLN A 254 -22.25 26.22 30.60
CA GLN A 254 -20.99 26.94 30.82
C GLN A 254 -20.36 27.28 29.46
N LYS A 255 -20.70 28.48 29.02
CA LYS A 255 -20.04 29.25 27.96
C LYS A 255 -19.46 30.50 28.66
N ASN A 256 -18.30 30.95 28.20
CA ASN A 256 -17.45 32.03 28.71
C ASN A 256 -16.59 31.56 29.91
N GLU A 257 -15.26 31.71 29.93
CA GLU A 257 -14.42 32.79 29.43
C GLU A 257 -13.03 32.25 29.01
N ASN A 258 -12.57 32.62 27.81
CA ASN A 258 -11.17 33.00 27.55
C ASN A 258 -11.03 33.35 26.07
N ALA A 259 -11.45 34.55 25.73
CA ALA A 259 -11.03 35.27 24.55
C ALA A 259 -10.49 36.61 25.05
N VAL A 260 -9.19 36.68 25.28
CA VAL A 260 -8.46 37.93 25.51
C VAL A 260 -7.15 37.82 24.72
N GLU A 261 -7.16 38.57 23.62
CA GLU A 261 -6.07 39.41 23.11
C GLU A 261 -4.70 38.76 22.87
N PHE A 262 -4.30 38.68 21.60
CA PHE A 262 -2.95 39.09 21.18
C PHE A 262 -3.02 39.56 19.73
N GLU A 263 -3.20 40.86 19.55
CA GLU A 263 -2.97 41.55 18.29
C GLU A 263 -1.80 42.53 18.50
N THR A 264 -1.00 42.70 17.44
CA THR A 264 0.02 43.74 17.21
C THR A 264 1.43 43.55 17.79
N ALA A 265 2.37 43.24 16.90
CA ALA A 265 3.70 43.86 16.81
C ALA A 265 4.45 43.32 15.58
N ALA A 266 4.51 44.10 14.50
CA ALA A 266 5.59 44.04 13.49
C ALA A 266 5.47 45.22 12.52
N GLU A 267 5.86 46.41 12.99
CA GLU A 267 6.38 47.46 12.12
C GLU A 267 7.88 47.60 12.38
N ALA A 268 8.59 47.87 11.28
CA ALA A 268 9.97 48.37 11.15
C ALA A 268 11.13 47.46 11.59
N GLU A 269 11.89 46.94 10.61
CA GLU A 269 13.17 47.57 10.30
C GLU A 269 13.68 47.18 8.91
N SER A 270 14.08 48.23 8.18
CA SER A 270 14.81 48.20 6.92
C SER A 270 16.21 47.63 7.10
N THR A 271 16.74 46.93 6.09
CA THR A 271 18.09 47.25 5.61
C THR A 271 18.26 46.85 4.16
N ASP A 272 18.75 47.86 3.45
CA ASP A 272 19.29 47.94 2.11
C ASP A 272 20.45 46.95 1.92
N TYR A 273 20.49 46.25 0.78
CA TYR A 273 21.75 45.70 0.23
C TYR A 273 21.66 45.74 -1.29
N LYS A 274 22.23 46.81 -1.85
CA LYS A 274 22.93 46.81 -3.13
C LYS A 274 24.35 46.28 -2.90
N GLU A 275 24.81 45.42 -3.80
CA GLU A 275 26.21 45.25 -4.22
C GLU A 275 26.12 44.44 -5.53
N GLU A 276 26.35 45.12 -6.67
CA GLU A 276 27.59 45.06 -7.49
C GLU A 276 27.73 43.76 -8.31
#